data_AF-A0A962FMS7-F1
#
_entry.id   AF-A0A962FMS7-F1
#
_cell.length_a   1.000
_cell.length_b   1.000
_cell.length_c   1.000
_cell.angle_alpha   90.00
_cell.angle_beta   90.00
_cell.angle_gamma   90.00
#
_symmetry.space_group_name_H-M   'P 1'
#
loop_
_entity.id
_entity.type
_entity.pdbx_description
1 polymer ?
#
loop_
_entity_poly.entity_id
_entity_poly.type
_entity_poly.pdbx_seq_one_letter_code
_entity_poly.pdbx_strand_id
1 'polypeptide(L)'
;LYARLQGTDFTGGQLQFADFSSAGMQGVIMAHANLMGASFLSADLQGASLYKARLQGADFGGAKLTGVDLRDAVIWETTPPHEETAPFADFTDITLKPLGTPELASLKIALEQIGKRPLTLKMKDKLAILTSAAESARWAGSSEEKSWQKLVTVTASAKTPVYKGEITDFLGKLGCLARWNDGFVGAGVIKRALSPRFKGDMPMLYDKLRATTCAASRSVLKGPLARMAVEADSARGN
;
A
#
# COMPACT_ATOMS: atom_id res chain seq x y z
N LEU A 1 -0.17 5.28 -21.93
CA LEU A 1 0.92 5.69 -21.01
C LEU A 1 0.65 5.04 -19.66
N TYR A 2 1.65 4.39 -19.06
CA TYR A 2 1.57 3.91 -17.68
C TYR A 2 2.13 4.97 -16.74
N ALA A 3 1.44 5.25 -15.63
CA ALA A 3 1.95 6.20 -14.63
C ALA A 3 3.18 5.62 -13.92
N ARG A 4 4.18 6.47 -13.66
CA ARG A 4 5.38 6.14 -12.87
C ARG A 4 5.32 6.93 -11.56
N LEU A 5 5.08 6.22 -10.46
CA LEU A 5 4.84 6.78 -9.12
C LEU A 5 5.72 6.12 -8.06
N GLN A 6 6.84 5.50 -8.48
CA GLN A 6 7.78 4.83 -7.58
C GLN A 6 8.21 5.74 -6.44
N GLY A 7 8.20 5.22 -5.21
CA GLY A 7 8.65 5.94 -4.02
C GLY A 7 7.89 7.23 -3.68
N THR A 8 6.81 7.55 -4.40
CA THR A 8 6.04 8.76 -4.17
C THR A 8 5.34 8.69 -2.82
N ASP A 9 5.15 9.84 -2.19
CA ASP A 9 4.55 9.93 -0.87
C ASP A 9 3.21 10.65 -0.96
N PHE A 10 2.16 9.87 -0.70
CA PHE A 10 0.77 10.27 -0.61
C PHE A 10 0.22 9.97 0.79
N THR A 11 1.05 10.03 1.84
CA THR A 11 0.56 9.85 3.22
C THR A 11 -0.61 10.80 3.49
N GLY A 12 -1.75 10.24 3.92
CA GLY A 12 -2.98 10.99 4.19
C GLY A 12 -3.70 11.55 2.96
N GLY A 13 -3.27 11.19 1.75
CA GLY A 13 -3.83 11.71 0.50
C GLY A 13 -5.31 11.39 0.30
N GLN A 14 -6.04 12.30 -0.34
CA GLN A 14 -7.42 12.10 -0.80
C GLN A 14 -7.36 11.61 -2.26
N LEU A 15 -7.45 10.29 -2.45
CA LEU A 15 -7.24 9.58 -3.71
C LEU A 15 -8.44 8.69 -4.07
N GLN A 16 -9.64 9.08 -3.63
CA GLN A 16 -10.87 8.35 -3.89
C GLN A 16 -11.10 8.24 -5.40
N PHE A 17 -11.43 7.05 -5.87
CA PHE A 17 -11.67 6.72 -7.28
C PHE A 17 -10.52 7.03 -8.23
N ALA A 18 -9.30 7.23 -7.70
CA ALA A 18 -8.11 7.39 -8.52
C ALA A 18 -7.88 6.13 -9.37
N ASP A 19 -7.44 6.33 -10.60
CA ASP A 19 -7.08 5.25 -11.50
C ASP A 19 -5.56 5.07 -11.52
N PHE A 20 -5.09 4.03 -10.84
CA PHE A 20 -3.70 3.59 -10.83
C PHE A 20 -3.52 2.30 -11.65
N SER A 21 -4.46 1.95 -12.53
CA SER A 21 -4.39 0.73 -13.32
C SER A 21 -3.08 0.66 -14.11
N SER A 22 -2.38 -0.46 -13.99
CA SER A 22 -1.08 -0.72 -14.63
C SER A 22 0.04 0.27 -14.27
N ALA A 23 -0.09 1.04 -13.19
CA ALA A 23 0.94 1.97 -12.74
C ALA A 23 2.14 1.25 -12.12
N GLY A 24 3.34 1.82 -12.31
CA GLY A 24 4.53 1.43 -11.56
C GLY A 24 4.59 2.19 -10.25
N MET A 25 4.34 1.52 -9.13
CA MET A 25 4.15 2.13 -7.80
C MET A 25 5.05 1.48 -6.74
N GLN A 26 6.18 0.91 -7.13
CA GLN A 26 7.08 0.23 -6.22
C GLN A 26 7.57 1.18 -5.12
N GLY A 27 7.45 0.76 -3.86
CA GLY A 27 7.84 1.57 -2.70
C GLY A 27 6.98 2.82 -2.45
N VAL A 28 5.84 3.00 -3.11
CA VAL A 28 4.95 4.15 -2.85
C VAL A 28 4.48 4.15 -1.38
N ILE A 29 4.34 5.33 -0.78
CA ILE A 29 3.81 5.51 0.56
C ILE A 29 2.41 6.11 0.46
N MET A 30 1.40 5.36 0.90
CA MET A 30 -0.01 5.73 0.94
C MET A 30 -0.60 5.46 2.33
N ALA A 31 0.23 5.51 3.37
CA ALA A 31 -0.21 5.33 4.74
C ALA A 31 -1.29 6.37 5.08
N HIS A 32 -2.38 5.94 5.73
CA HIS A 32 -3.55 6.78 6.06
C HIS A 32 -4.29 7.40 4.87
N ALA A 33 -3.97 7.02 3.63
CA ALA A 33 -4.63 7.57 2.45
C ALA A 33 -6.09 7.10 2.35
N ASN A 34 -6.93 7.95 1.78
CA ASN A 34 -8.28 7.60 1.38
C ASN A 34 -8.27 7.14 -0.07
N LEU A 35 -8.35 5.83 -0.27
CA LEU A 35 -8.26 5.12 -1.57
C LEU A 35 -9.58 4.44 -1.92
N MET A 36 -10.69 4.92 -1.37
CA MET A 36 -12.01 4.37 -1.62
C MET A 36 -12.33 4.35 -3.11
N GLY A 37 -12.74 3.20 -3.66
CA GLY A 37 -13.08 3.06 -5.07
C GLY A 37 -11.90 3.15 -6.05
N ALA A 38 -10.65 3.26 -5.55
CA ALA A 38 -9.46 3.39 -6.39
C ALA A 38 -9.18 2.09 -7.18
N SER A 39 -8.71 2.23 -8.41
CA SER A 39 -8.31 1.08 -9.24
C SER A 39 -6.81 0.86 -9.14
N PHE A 40 -6.40 -0.32 -8.68
CA PHE A 40 -5.03 -0.83 -8.74
C PHE A 40 -4.90 -1.99 -9.72
N LEU A 41 -5.84 -2.14 -10.66
CA LEU A 41 -5.86 -3.22 -11.64
C LEU A 41 -4.50 -3.37 -12.34
N SER A 42 -3.83 -4.52 -12.16
CA SER A 42 -2.50 -4.81 -12.69
C SER A 42 -1.37 -3.85 -12.28
N ALA A 43 -1.56 -3.05 -11.22
CA ALA A 43 -0.53 -2.14 -10.70
C ALA A 43 0.61 -2.91 -10.02
N ASP A 44 1.81 -2.35 -10.06
CA ASP A 44 2.97 -2.90 -9.35
C ASP A 44 3.23 -2.12 -8.05
N LEU A 45 2.74 -2.67 -6.94
CA LEU A 45 2.80 -2.08 -5.59
C LEU A 45 3.91 -2.70 -4.74
N GLN A 46 4.88 -3.42 -5.32
CA GLN A 46 5.92 -4.11 -4.55
C GLN A 46 6.59 -3.19 -3.52
N GLY A 47 6.63 -3.63 -2.27
CA GLY A 47 7.22 -2.88 -1.15
C GLY A 47 6.47 -1.60 -0.74
N ALA A 48 5.30 -1.30 -1.31
CA ALA A 48 4.50 -0.14 -0.93
C ALA A 48 3.96 -0.22 0.51
N SER A 49 3.60 0.92 1.07
CA SER A 49 2.90 1.01 2.36
C SER A 49 1.51 1.61 2.18
N LEU A 50 0.48 0.81 2.48
CA LEU A 50 -0.92 1.19 2.59
C LEU A 50 -1.39 1.09 4.06
N TYR A 51 -0.47 1.28 5.01
CA TYR A 51 -0.74 1.21 6.44
C TYR A 51 -1.94 2.11 6.81
N LYS A 52 -2.97 1.56 7.44
CA LYS A 52 -4.21 2.31 7.80
C LYS A 52 -4.91 3.00 6.63
N ALA A 53 -4.71 2.55 5.39
CA ALA A 53 -5.43 3.09 4.24
C ALA A 53 -6.90 2.67 4.27
N ARG A 54 -7.75 3.51 3.68
CA ARG A 54 -9.18 3.22 3.46
C ARG A 54 -9.37 2.73 2.03
N LEU A 55 -9.75 1.47 1.86
CA LEU A 55 -9.73 0.76 0.58
C LEU A 55 -11.10 0.19 0.20
N GLN A 56 -12.18 0.63 0.85
CA GLN A 56 -13.53 0.19 0.48
C GLN A 56 -13.82 0.46 -1.00
N GLY A 57 -14.25 -0.56 -1.74
CA GLY A 57 -14.51 -0.48 -3.18
C GLY A 57 -13.28 -0.46 -4.07
N ALA A 58 -12.07 -0.57 -3.53
CA ALA A 58 -10.86 -0.59 -4.33
C ALA A 58 -10.70 -1.92 -5.09
N ASP A 59 -9.98 -1.88 -6.22
CA ASP A 59 -9.76 -3.05 -7.07
C ASP A 59 -8.27 -3.42 -7.12
N PHE A 60 -7.90 -4.60 -6.60
CA PHE A 60 -6.53 -5.14 -6.66
C PHE A 60 -6.36 -6.28 -7.69
N GLY A 61 -7.30 -6.46 -8.63
CA GLY A 61 -7.22 -7.49 -9.65
C GLY A 61 -5.88 -7.48 -10.40
N GLY A 62 -5.16 -8.60 -10.42
CA GLY A 62 -3.85 -8.72 -11.08
C GLY A 62 -2.72 -7.84 -10.49
N ALA A 63 -2.95 -7.10 -9.39
CA ALA A 63 -1.94 -6.25 -8.79
C ALA A 63 -0.81 -7.09 -8.15
N LYS A 64 0.41 -6.54 -8.15
CA LYS A 64 1.58 -7.15 -7.50
C LYS A 64 1.81 -6.52 -6.13
N LEU A 65 1.66 -7.32 -5.07
CA LEU A 65 1.69 -6.88 -3.67
C LEU A 65 2.86 -7.49 -2.88
N THR A 66 3.89 -8.02 -3.53
CA THR A 66 5.04 -8.59 -2.80
C THR A 66 5.59 -7.58 -1.78
N GLY A 67 5.61 -7.99 -0.51
CA GLY A 67 6.09 -7.18 0.60
C GLY A 67 5.22 -5.97 0.95
N VAL A 68 4.00 -5.81 0.44
CA VAL A 68 3.13 -4.66 0.78
C VAL A 68 2.79 -4.62 2.27
N ASP A 69 2.72 -3.43 2.86
CA ASP A 69 2.14 -3.24 4.20
C ASP A 69 0.69 -2.78 4.09
N LEU A 70 -0.26 -3.63 4.45
CA LEU A 70 -1.70 -3.35 4.49
C LEU A 70 -2.25 -3.41 5.92
N ARG A 71 -1.37 -3.36 6.93
CA ARG A 71 -1.83 -3.47 8.32
C ARG A 71 -2.80 -2.38 8.70
N ASP A 72 -3.76 -2.73 9.55
CA ASP A 72 -4.82 -1.83 10.03
C ASP A 72 -5.65 -1.18 8.90
N ALA A 73 -5.53 -1.64 7.65
CA ALA A 73 -6.32 -1.11 6.55
C ALA A 73 -7.80 -1.50 6.69
N VAL A 74 -8.67 -0.67 6.11
CA VAL A 74 -10.11 -0.93 6.11
C VAL A 74 -10.54 -1.31 4.70
N ILE A 75 -11.14 -2.48 4.55
CA ILE A 75 -11.64 -3.00 3.28
C ILE A 75 -13.14 -3.32 3.37
N TRP A 76 -13.82 -3.21 2.24
CA TRP A 76 -15.21 -3.62 2.05
C TRP A 76 -15.54 -3.51 0.58
N GLU A 77 -16.18 -4.52 -0.03
CA GLU A 77 -16.40 -4.52 -1.48
C GLU A 77 -15.10 -4.30 -2.28
N THR A 78 -13.98 -4.75 -1.70
CA THR A 78 -12.64 -4.60 -2.28
C THR A 78 -12.31 -5.87 -3.04
N THR A 79 -12.03 -5.77 -4.34
CA THR A 79 -11.59 -6.92 -5.14
C THR A 79 -10.18 -7.35 -4.67
N PRO A 80 -9.99 -8.60 -4.23
CA PRO A 80 -8.73 -9.08 -3.68
C PRO A 80 -7.65 -9.26 -4.76
N PRO A 81 -6.36 -9.21 -4.40
CA PRO A 81 -5.27 -9.65 -5.27
C PRO A 81 -5.25 -11.18 -5.38
N HIS A 82 -4.49 -11.70 -6.34
CA HIS A 82 -4.14 -13.12 -6.38
C HIS A 82 -3.13 -13.44 -5.27
N GLU A 83 -3.27 -14.58 -4.62
CA GLU A 83 -2.41 -14.98 -3.49
C GLU A 83 -0.92 -15.06 -3.86
N GLU A 84 -0.63 -15.58 -5.05
CA GLU A 84 0.73 -15.70 -5.61
C GLU A 84 1.43 -14.36 -5.84
N THR A 85 0.69 -13.26 -5.92
CA THR A 85 1.26 -11.92 -6.14
C THR A 85 1.53 -11.16 -4.84
N ALA A 86 1.20 -11.73 -3.68
CA ALA A 86 1.36 -11.13 -2.36
C ALA A 86 2.37 -11.80 -1.39
N PRO A 87 3.49 -12.44 -1.81
CA PRO A 87 4.48 -12.93 -0.85
C PRO A 87 5.00 -11.83 0.07
N PHE A 88 5.18 -12.11 1.36
CA PHE A 88 5.62 -11.14 2.39
C PHE A 88 4.70 -9.93 2.60
N ALA A 89 3.54 -9.88 1.94
CA ALA A 89 2.53 -8.86 2.26
C ALA A 89 2.08 -9.03 3.71
N ASP A 90 1.74 -7.92 4.36
CA ASP A 90 1.25 -7.92 5.73
C ASP A 90 -0.20 -7.44 5.75
N PHE A 91 -1.12 -8.38 5.95
CA PHE A 91 -2.56 -8.12 6.08
C PHE A 91 -3.02 -8.17 7.55
N THR A 92 -2.10 -8.07 8.52
CA THR A 92 -2.45 -8.14 9.94
C THR A 92 -3.39 -7.00 10.34
N ASP A 93 -4.40 -7.28 11.15
CA ASP A 93 -5.34 -6.28 11.69
C ASP A 93 -6.19 -5.55 10.63
N ILE A 94 -6.30 -6.10 9.41
CA ILE A 94 -7.27 -5.58 8.43
C ILE A 94 -8.69 -5.70 8.99
N THR A 95 -9.45 -4.63 8.86
CA THR A 95 -10.86 -4.57 9.27
C THR A 95 -11.76 -4.65 8.05
N LEU A 96 -12.66 -5.63 8.05
CA LEU A 96 -13.72 -5.75 7.05
C LEU A 96 -14.94 -5.00 7.56
N LYS A 97 -15.18 -3.77 7.09
CA LYS A 97 -16.36 -3.00 7.50
C LYS A 97 -16.93 -2.10 6.41
N PRO A 98 -18.26 -2.04 6.26
CA PRO A 98 -18.91 -1.12 5.33
C PRO A 98 -18.64 0.33 5.69
N LEU A 99 -18.99 1.23 4.76
CA LEU A 99 -18.92 2.66 4.97
C LEU A 99 -20.00 3.11 5.97
N GLY A 100 -19.59 3.89 6.97
CA GLY A 100 -20.52 4.52 7.91
C GLY A 100 -21.24 5.72 7.27
N THR A 101 -22.33 6.15 7.92
CA THR A 101 -23.13 7.29 7.44
C THR A 101 -22.34 8.61 7.34
N PRO A 102 -21.41 8.96 8.26
CA PRO A 102 -20.63 10.20 8.13
C PRO A 102 -19.62 10.14 6.97
N GLU A 103 -19.00 8.99 6.74
CA GLU A 103 -18.06 8.78 5.63
C GLU A 103 -18.77 8.94 4.28
N LEU A 104 -19.98 8.39 4.17
CA LEU A 104 -20.80 8.51 2.96
C LEU A 104 -21.25 9.95 2.71
N ALA A 105 -21.64 10.68 3.74
CA ALA A 105 -22.00 12.08 3.62
C ALA A 105 -20.81 12.92 3.11
N SER A 106 -19.63 12.71 3.68
CA SER A 106 -18.40 13.40 3.27
C SER A 106 -18.05 13.13 1.80
N LEU A 107 -18.25 11.88 1.34
CA LEU A 107 -17.97 11.52 -0.04
C LEU A 107 -18.98 12.11 -1.02
N LYS A 108 -20.27 12.15 -0.67
CA LYS A 108 -21.29 12.80 -1.50
C LYS A 108 -20.99 14.28 -1.71
N ILE A 109 -20.61 14.98 -0.63
CA ILE A 109 -20.21 16.40 -0.69
C ILE A 109 -19.00 16.57 -1.63
N ALA A 110 -17.97 15.72 -1.48
CA ALA A 110 -16.78 15.78 -2.34
C ALA A 110 -17.13 15.56 -3.83
N LEU A 111 -18.06 14.66 -4.14
CA LEU A 111 -18.51 14.41 -5.51
C LEU A 111 -19.28 15.58 -6.12
N GLU A 112 -20.08 16.30 -5.32
CA GLU A 112 -20.81 17.48 -5.77
C GLU A 112 -19.88 18.64 -6.15
N GLN A 113 -18.69 18.70 -5.54
CA GLN A 113 -17.68 19.70 -5.84
C GLN A 113 -16.89 19.40 -7.13
N ILE A 114 -17.05 18.21 -7.73
CA ILE A 114 -16.39 17.85 -8.99
C ILE A 114 -17.17 18.46 -10.16
N GLY A 115 -16.61 19.52 -10.75
CA GLY A 115 -17.22 20.23 -11.90
C GLY A 115 -17.27 19.44 -13.23
N LYS A 116 -16.71 18.23 -13.30
CA LYS A 116 -16.67 17.40 -14.53
C LYS A 116 -17.78 16.34 -14.56
N ARG A 117 -18.92 16.66 -15.19
CA ARG A 117 -20.11 15.78 -15.31
C ARG A 117 -19.83 14.30 -15.63
N PRO A 118 -18.98 13.95 -16.63
CA PRO A 118 -18.73 12.53 -16.96
C PRO A 118 -18.02 11.76 -15.83
N LEU A 119 -17.14 12.44 -15.10
CA LEU A 119 -16.41 11.87 -13.96
C LEU A 119 -17.36 11.70 -12.78
N THR A 120 -18.18 12.72 -12.51
CA THR A 120 -19.19 12.69 -11.45
C THR A 120 -20.20 11.56 -11.65
N LEU A 121 -20.62 11.26 -12.89
CA LEU A 121 -21.54 10.14 -13.18
C LEU A 121 -20.88 8.78 -12.88
N LYS A 122 -19.68 8.53 -13.41
CA LYS A 122 -18.96 7.27 -13.13
C LYS A 122 -18.71 7.05 -11.63
N MET A 123 -18.37 8.11 -10.91
CA MET A 123 -18.16 8.03 -9.46
C MET A 123 -19.46 7.85 -8.68
N LYS A 124 -20.58 8.42 -9.15
CA LYS A 124 -21.92 8.18 -8.58
C LYS A 124 -22.35 6.73 -8.74
N ASP A 125 -22.08 6.11 -9.89
CA ASP A 125 -22.41 4.70 -10.11
C ASP A 125 -21.59 3.80 -9.17
N LYS A 126 -20.27 4.03 -9.06
CA LYS A 126 -19.42 3.32 -8.10
C LYS A 126 -19.85 3.56 -6.63
N LEU A 127 -20.28 4.77 -6.29
CA LEU A 127 -20.76 5.08 -4.95
C LEU A 127 -22.12 4.44 -4.64
N ALA A 128 -23.01 4.35 -5.63
CA ALA A 128 -24.29 3.68 -5.48
C ALA A 128 -24.08 2.21 -5.08
N ILE A 129 -23.06 1.57 -5.64
CA ILE A 129 -22.68 0.20 -5.29
C ILE A 129 -22.25 0.12 -3.82
N LEU A 130 -21.28 0.96 -3.43
CA LEU A 130 -20.73 1.02 -2.06
C LEU A 130 -21.72 1.47 -0.98
N THR A 131 -22.91 1.93 -1.37
CA THR A 131 -23.98 2.39 -0.46
C THR A 131 -25.22 1.52 -0.49
N SER A 132 -25.27 0.54 -1.40
CA SER A 132 -26.40 -0.36 -1.54
C SER A 132 -26.34 -1.43 -0.44
N ALA A 133 -27.28 -1.37 0.50
CA ALA A 133 -27.40 -2.39 1.54
C ALA A 133 -27.56 -3.81 0.97
N ALA A 134 -28.20 -3.94 -0.21
CA ALA A 134 -28.36 -5.20 -0.91
C ALA A 134 -27.03 -5.72 -1.52
N GLU A 135 -26.17 -4.83 -2.01
CA GLU A 135 -24.87 -5.23 -2.58
C GLU A 135 -23.83 -5.45 -1.48
N SER A 136 -23.85 -4.66 -0.42
CA SER A 136 -23.06 -4.92 0.78
C SER A 136 -23.41 -6.27 1.41
N ALA A 137 -24.69 -6.68 1.41
CA ALA A 137 -25.09 -8.01 1.86
C ALA A 137 -24.61 -9.15 0.92
N ARG A 138 -24.35 -8.86 -0.36
CA ARG A 138 -23.83 -9.85 -1.32
C ARG A 138 -22.33 -10.04 -1.19
N TRP A 139 -21.60 -9.00 -0.80
CA TRP A 139 -20.16 -9.12 -0.57
C TRP A 139 -19.89 -10.01 0.65
N ALA A 140 -20.70 -9.88 1.70
CA ALA A 140 -20.69 -10.81 2.82
C ALA A 140 -21.05 -12.24 2.37
N GLY A 141 -20.15 -13.20 2.58
CA GLY A 141 -20.22 -14.59 2.13
C GLY A 141 -19.71 -14.84 0.71
N SER A 142 -19.30 -13.79 -0.03
CA SER A 142 -18.80 -13.89 -1.40
C SER A 142 -17.45 -14.62 -1.50
N SER A 143 -17.06 -14.97 -2.73
CA SER A 143 -15.70 -15.47 -3.00
C SER A 143 -14.63 -14.43 -2.70
N GLU A 144 -14.93 -13.13 -2.87
CA GLU A 144 -13.99 -12.04 -2.60
C GLU A 144 -13.69 -11.92 -1.11
N GLU A 145 -14.73 -11.95 -0.26
CA GLU A 145 -14.55 -11.95 1.19
C GLU A 145 -13.75 -13.18 1.64
N LYS A 146 -14.09 -14.37 1.13
CA LYS A 146 -13.36 -15.61 1.44
C LYS A 146 -11.88 -15.53 1.05
N SER A 147 -11.58 -14.93 -0.10
CA SER A 147 -10.19 -14.68 -0.51
C SER A 147 -9.46 -13.74 0.45
N TRP A 148 -10.10 -12.66 0.90
CA TRP A 148 -9.52 -11.78 1.92
C TRP A 148 -9.31 -12.48 3.26
N GLN A 149 -10.28 -13.25 3.73
CA GLN A 149 -10.15 -14.07 4.94
C GLN A 149 -8.98 -15.05 4.83
N LYS A 150 -8.80 -15.68 3.66
CA LYS A 150 -7.65 -16.54 3.39
C LYS A 150 -6.33 -15.75 3.44
N LEU A 151 -6.24 -14.61 2.75
CA LEU A 151 -5.03 -13.77 2.73
C LEU A 151 -4.63 -13.30 4.14
N VAL A 152 -5.60 -12.89 4.96
CA VAL A 152 -5.39 -12.50 6.36
C VAL A 152 -4.89 -13.68 7.19
N THR A 153 -5.39 -14.89 6.94
CA THR A 153 -4.98 -16.10 7.65
C THR A 153 -3.56 -16.55 7.22
N VAL A 154 -3.27 -16.52 5.93
CA VAL A 154 -1.97 -16.95 5.35
C VAL A 154 -0.84 -16.01 5.76
N THR A 155 -1.13 -14.72 5.97
CA THR A 155 -0.14 -13.74 6.44
C THR A 155 0.11 -13.77 7.94
N ALA A 156 -0.32 -14.82 8.65
CA ALA A 156 0.21 -15.17 9.96
C ALA A 156 1.75 -15.30 9.96
N SER A 157 2.39 -15.52 8.79
CA SER A 157 3.85 -15.42 8.64
C SER A 157 4.40 -14.07 9.08
N ALA A 158 3.66 -12.96 8.91
CA ALA A 158 4.03 -11.62 9.37
C ALA A 158 4.02 -11.45 10.91
N LYS A 159 3.64 -12.51 11.64
CA LYS A 159 3.74 -12.63 13.09
C LYS A 159 4.89 -13.56 13.53
N THR A 160 5.57 -14.21 12.59
CA THR A 160 6.69 -15.11 12.89
C THR A 160 8.00 -14.32 13.04
N PRO A 161 8.97 -14.82 13.85
CA PRO A 161 10.29 -14.19 13.97
C PRO A 161 11.05 -14.08 12.64
N VAL A 162 10.77 -14.98 11.69
CA VAL A 162 11.44 -15.05 10.39
C VAL A 162 11.05 -13.88 9.48
N TYR A 163 9.83 -13.37 9.60
CA TYR A 163 9.31 -12.28 8.77
C TYR A 163 10.20 -11.04 8.80
N LYS A 164 10.74 -10.69 9.98
CA LYS A 164 11.63 -9.53 10.14
C LYS A 164 12.82 -9.60 9.18
N GLY A 165 13.43 -10.77 9.02
CA GLY A 165 14.53 -10.99 8.08
C GLY A 165 14.06 -10.93 6.63
N GLU A 166 12.99 -11.66 6.29
CA GLU A 166 12.46 -11.77 4.93
C GLU A 166 12.05 -10.41 4.35
N ILE A 167 11.27 -9.62 5.10
CA ILE A 167 10.83 -8.30 4.64
C ILE A 167 12.02 -7.36 4.47
N THR A 168 13.02 -7.45 5.34
CA THR A 168 14.23 -6.63 5.24
C THR A 168 15.05 -6.96 4.02
N ASP A 169 15.25 -8.25 3.76
CA ASP A 169 15.98 -8.71 2.58
C ASP A 169 15.26 -8.36 1.29
N PHE A 170 13.93 -8.55 1.25
CA PHE A 170 13.12 -8.18 0.11
C PHE A 170 13.21 -6.68 -0.18
N LEU A 171 12.97 -5.82 0.83
CA LEU A 171 13.00 -4.37 0.66
C LEU A 171 14.40 -3.85 0.31
N GLY A 172 15.44 -4.42 0.91
CA GLY A 172 16.83 -4.11 0.57
C GLY A 172 17.16 -4.44 -0.88
N LYS A 173 16.78 -5.64 -1.34
CA LYS A 173 16.95 -6.04 -2.76
C LYS A 173 16.16 -5.12 -3.68
N LEU A 174 14.88 -4.87 -3.37
CA LEU A 174 13.99 -4.03 -4.16
C LEU A 174 14.55 -2.61 -4.34
N GLY A 175 14.99 -1.98 -3.25
CA GLY A 175 15.59 -0.65 -3.26
C GLY A 175 16.93 -0.57 -4.00
N CYS A 176 17.63 -1.69 -4.16
CA CYS A 176 18.95 -1.76 -4.80
C CYS A 176 18.95 -2.32 -6.22
N LEU A 177 17.80 -2.65 -6.80
CA LEU A 177 17.72 -3.13 -8.18
C LEU A 177 18.28 -2.10 -9.16
N ALA A 178 19.15 -2.54 -10.08
CA ALA A 178 19.82 -1.67 -11.05
C ALA A 178 18.86 -0.85 -11.94
N ARG A 179 17.67 -1.39 -12.22
CA ARG A 179 16.63 -0.68 -12.99
C ARG A 179 16.01 0.51 -12.24
N TRP A 180 16.20 0.60 -10.93
CA TRP A 180 15.71 1.68 -10.05
C TRP A 180 16.89 2.50 -9.48
N ASN A 181 17.89 2.77 -10.31
CA ASN A 181 19.09 3.50 -9.91
C ASN A 181 18.88 5.01 -9.72
N ASP A 182 17.68 5.53 -10.02
CA ASP A 182 17.25 6.90 -9.76
C ASP A 182 16.97 7.18 -8.28
N GLY A 183 16.92 6.12 -7.46
CA GLY A 183 16.77 6.22 -6.01
C GLY A 183 15.33 6.42 -5.52
N PHE A 184 14.32 6.50 -6.40
CA PHE A 184 12.93 6.71 -5.97
C PHE A 184 12.40 5.52 -5.17
N VAL A 185 12.55 4.30 -5.69
CA VAL A 185 12.13 3.09 -4.97
C VAL A 185 12.87 2.98 -3.63
N GLY A 186 14.18 3.24 -3.61
CA GLY A 186 14.99 3.27 -2.39
C GLY A 186 14.48 4.31 -1.38
N ALA A 187 14.13 5.52 -1.82
CA ALA A 187 13.56 6.55 -0.96
C ALA A 187 12.22 6.13 -0.35
N GLY A 188 11.37 5.46 -1.13
CA GLY A 188 10.12 4.85 -0.64
C GLY A 188 10.37 3.80 0.44
N VAL A 189 11.30 2.87 0.19
CA VAL A 189 11.71 1.85 1.17
C VAL A 189 12.20 2.50 2.47
N ILE A 190 13.02 3.54 2.39
CA ILE A 190 13.51 4.28 3.56
C ILE A 190 12.35 4.91 4.34
N LYS A 191 11.44 5.60 3.65
CA LYS A 191 10.28 6.23 4.29
C LYS A 191 9.41 5.21 5.01
N ARG A 192 9.20 4.04 4.42
CA ARG A 192 8.49 2.94 5.08
C ARG A 192 9.25 2.43 6.31
N ALA A 193 10.57 2.28 6.22
CA ALA A 193 11.39 1.80 7.33
C ALA A 193 11.41 2.78 8.51
N LEU A 194 11.29 4.08 8.23
CA LEU A 194 11.16 5.15 9.23
C LEU A 194 9.75 5.25 9.83
N SER A 195 8.78 4.46 9.36
CA SER A 195 7.42 4.52 9.90
C SER A 195 7.36 3.88 11.29
N PRO A 196 6.59 4.45 12.23
CA PRO A 196 6.35 3.81 13.51
C PRO A 196 5.77 2.41 13.28
N ARG A 197 6.35 1.39 13.94
CA ARG A 197 5.98 -0.03 13.80
C ARG A 197 6.46 -0.69 12.50
N PHE A 198 7.53 -0.22 11.86
CA PHE A 198 8.20 -1.03 10.84
C PHE A 198 8.58 -2.40 11.41
N LYS A 199 8.17 -3.49 10.74
CA LYS A 199 8.39 -4.87 11.22
C LYS A 199 9.72 -5.48 10.76
N GLY A 200 10.46 -4.81 9.88
CA GLY A 200 11.78 -5.26 9.45
C GLY A 200 12.89 -4.86 10.41
N ASP A 201 14.10 -5.29 10.08
CA ASP A 201 15.34 -4.87 10.71
C ASP A 201 15.85 -3.58 10.06
N MET A 202 15.52 -2.45 10.67
CA MET A 202 15.87 -1.15 10.13
C MET A 202 17.40 -0.92 10.09
N PRO A 203 18.21 -1.28 11.11
CA PRO A 203 19.67 -1.20 11.01
C PRO A 203 20.26 -2.03 9.85
N MET A 204 19.82 -3.28 9.68
CA MET A 204 20.27 -4.12 8.57
C MET A 204 19.83 -3.56 7.22
N LEU A 205 18.61 -3.02 7.13
CA LEU A 205 18.13 -2.38 5.91
C LEU A 205 18.96 -1.16 5.53
N TYR A 206 19.31 -0.32 6.52
CA TYR A 206 20.18 0.84 6.34
C TYR A 206 21.54 0.44 5.76
N ASP A 207 22.16 -0.60 6.32
CA ASP A 207 23.45 -1.10 5.82
C ASP A 207 23.38 -1.61 4.38
N LYS A 208 22.28 -2.27 3.99
CA LYS A 208 22.07 -2.72 2.60
C LYS A 208 21.93 -1.54 1.64
N LEU A 209 21.15 -0.51 2.02
CA LEU A 209 20.85 0.62 1.13
C LEU A 209 22.03 1.58 0.95
N ARG A 210 22.91 1.71 1.95
CA ARG A 210 24.12 2.54 1.85
C ARG A 210 25.32 1.82 1.23
N ALA A 211 25.24 0.50 1.07
CA ALA A 211 26.33 -0.28 0.49
C ALA A 211 26.69 0.22 -0.91
N THR A 212 27.98 0.26 -1.24
CA THR A 212 28.47 0.70 -2.56
C THR A 212 27.99 -0.20 -3.70
N THR A 213 27.58 -1.43 -3.38
CA THR A 213 26.97 -2.40 -4.30
C THR A 213 25.49 -2.12 -4.59
N CYS A 214 24.83 -1.31 -3.78
CA CYS A 214 23.44 -0.93 -4.01
C CYS A 214 23.38 0.13 -5.11
N ALA A 215 22.67 -0.16 -6.21
CA ALA A 215 22.59 0.75 -7.36
C ALA A 215 21.99 2.12 -7.00
N ALA A 216 21.12 2.15 -5.99
CA ALA A 216 20.46 3.36 -5.52
C ALA A 216 21.30 4.16 -4.49
N SER A 217 22.39 3.61 -3.94
CA SER A 217 23.16 4.24 -2.85
C SER A 217 23.65 5.66 -3.15
N ARG A 218 23.93 5.97 -4.42
CA ARG A 218 24.41 7.30 -4.87
C ARG A 218 23.28 8.29 -5.15
N SER A 219 22.09 7.79 -5.47
CA SER A 219 20.94 8.56 -5.95
C SER A 219 19.85 8.72 -4.90
N VAL A 220 19.81 7.83 -3.89
CA VAL A 220 18.96 7.98 -2.73
C VAL A 220 19.27 9.33 -2.07
N LEU A 221 18.22 10.12 -1.89
CA LEU A 221 18.33 11.45 -1.32
C LEU A 221 19.09 11.41 0.02
N LYS A 222 20.15 12.22 0.12
CA LYS A 222 21.01 12.31 1.30
C LYS A 222 20.23 12.57 2.59
N GLY A 223 19.14 13.35 2.51
CA GLY A 223 18.28 13.66 3.66
C GLY A 223 17.58 12.44 4.28
N PRO A 224 16.73 11.71 3.54
CA PRO A 224 16.14 10.45 3.99
C PRO A 224 17.16 9.43 4.54
N LEU A 225 18.29 9.24 3.85
CA LEU A 225 19.31 8.29 4.30
C LEU A 225 20.00 8.72 5.60
N ALA A 226 20.26 10.02 5.77
CA ALA A 226 20.83 10.55 7.02
C ALA A 226 19.87 10.39 8.20
N ARG A 227 18.56 10.62 8.00
CA ARG A 227 17.55 10.34 9.06
C ARG A 227 17.53 8.87 9.43
N MET A 228 17.58 7.98 8.44
CA MET A 228 17.64 6.54 8.67
C MET A 228 18.90 6.12 9.43
N ALA A 229 20.04 6.78 9.20
CA ALA A 229 21.28 6.52 9.93
C ALA A 229 21.12 6.79 11.44
N VAL A 230 20.52 7.94 11.80
CA VAL A 230 20.29 8.30 13.22
C VAL A 230 19.40 7.27 13.91
N GLU A 231 18.30 6.87 13.27
CA GLU A 231 17.41 5.85 13.81
C GLU A 231 18.13 4.49 13.90
N ALA A 232 18.93 4.12 12.89
CA ALA A 232 19.72 2.88 12.86
C ALA A 232 20.69 2.79 14.04
N ASP A 233 21.39 3.88 14.33
CA ASP A 233 22.34 3.92 15.44
C ASP A 233 21.62 3.88 16.79
N SER A 234 20.47 4.57 16.92
CA SER A 234 19.60 4.49 18.10
C SER A 234 19.10 3.05 18.35
N ALA A 235 18.66 2.35 17.30
CA ALA A 235 18.17 0.98 17.41
C ALA A 235 19.28 -0.06 17.68
N ARG A 236 20.55 0.26 17.41
CA ARG A 236 21.72 -0.60 17.75
C ARG A 236 22.22 -0.40 19.17
N GLY A 237 21.98 0.78 19.75
CA GLY A 237 22.42 1.13 21.10
C GLY A 237 21.45 0.72 22.21
N ASN A 238 20.26 0.23 21.85
CA ASN A 238 19.25 -0.37 22.73
C ASN A 238 19.30 -1.89 22.66
#